data_AF-A0A1C4LAT1-F1
#
_entry.id   AF-A0A1C4LAT1-F1
#
_cell.length_a   1.000
_cell.length_b   1.000
_cell.length_c   1.000
_cell.angle_alpha   90.00
_cell.angle_beta   90.00
_cell.angle_gamma   90.00
#
_symmetry.space_group_name_H-M   'P 1'
#
loop_
_entity.id
_entity.type
_entity.pdbx_description
1 polymer ?
#
loop_
_entity_poly.entity_id
_entity_poly.type
_entity_poly.pdbx_seq_one_letter_code
_entity_poly.pdbx_strand_id
1 'polypeptide(L)'
;MADTAQTLLQCWLHAAAVDGRPFRQVARWASGSAAHEPVRLLRTHPKAASGLAGLLESALTAYPERREVAQELTVRALSALSSVHIREACTANRSDTAALESFAREGGTLYLVGEPIEDPRSRPGAMPLLTALAADVVEHGRRMAARSTDGRLDPPMTLVLDDVAAVAPFPQLPELLATGEARGMPALVLLRSREQGRARWREALHTPAPGIG
;
A
#
# COMPACT_ATOMS: atom_id res chain seq x y z
N MET A 1 9.53 -5.36 14.41
CA MET A 1 8.23 -6.09 14.54
C MET A 1 7.38 -5.89 13.30
N ALA A 2 7.18 -4.64 12.86
CA ALA A 2 6.58 -4.35 11.54
C ALA A 2 7.31 -5.08 10.40
N ASP A 3 8.63 -5.25 10.50
CA ASP A 3 9.45 -5.93 9.49
C ASP A 3 9.03 -7.39 9.26
N THR A 4 8.64 -8.11 10.33
CA THR A 4 8.17 -9.50 10.22
C THR A 4 6.79 -9.55 9.56
N ALA A 5 5.88 -8.64 9.93
CA ALA A 5 4.56 -8.56 9.30
C ALA A 5 4.67 -8.21 7.81
N GLN A 6 5.54 -7.25 7.46
CA GLN A 6 5.84 -6.88 6.08
C GLN A 6 6.42 -8.06 5.31
N THR A 7 7.38 -8.79 5.89
CA THR A 7 7.99 -9.97 5.28
C THR A 7 6.95 -11.06 4.99
N LEU A 8 6.11 -11.38 5.98
CA LEU A 8 5.04 -12.36 5.83
C LEU A 8 4.04 -11.95 4.75
N LEU A 9 3.54 -10.71 4.81
CA LEU A 9 2.59 -10.17 3.84
C LEU A 9 3.18 -10.16 2.42
N GLN A 10 4.42 -9.72 2.25
CA GLN A 10 5.12 -9.74 0.96
C GLN A 10 5.18 -11.16 0.39
N CYS A 11 5.58 -12.14 1.19
CA CYS A 11 5.67 -13.53 0.75
C CYS A 11 4.30 -14.10 0.38
N TRP A 12 3.25 -13.80 1.15
CA TRP A 12 1.89 -14.23 0.83
C TRP A 12 1.34 -13.57 -0.43
N LEU A 13 1.55 -12.27 -0.62
CA LEU A 13 1.16 -11.56 -1.84
C LEU A 13 1.87 -12.15 -3.06
N HIS A 14 3.17 -12.41 -2.96
CA HIS A 14 3.93 -13.02 -4.05
C HIS A 14 3.44 -14.43 -4.36
N ALA A 15 3.22 -15.27 -3.34
CA ALA A 15 2.69 -16.62 -3.51
C ALA A 15 1.32 -16.61 -4.20
N ALA A 16 0.45 -15.68 -3.83
CA ALA A 16 -0.86 -15.51 -4.46
C ALA A 16 -0.72 -15.07 -5.93
N ALA A 17 0.14 -14.10 -6.21
CA ALA A 17 0.34 -13.56 -7.55
C ALA A 17 0.91 -14.60 -8.52
N VAL A 18 1.92 -15.37 -8.11
CA VAL A 18 2.55 -16.35 -9.01
C VAL A 18 1.65 -17.54 -9.34
N ASP A 19 0.83 -17.99 -8.39
CA ASP A 19 -0.08 -19.14 -8.55
C ASP A 19 -1.49 -18.72 -9.04
N GLY A 20 -1.74 -17.43 -9.25
CA GLY A 20 -3.04 -16.90 -9.68
C GLY A 20 -4.15 -17.05 -8.63
N ARG A 21 -3.81 -17.03 -7.34
CA ARG A 21 -4.79 -17.09 -6.25
C ARG A 21 -5.48 -15.74 -6.05
N PRO A 22 -6.78 -15.75 -5.70
CA PRO A 22 -7.50 -14.52 -5.41
C PRO A 22 -6.97 -13.86 -4.13
N PHE A 23 -7.08 -12.53 -4.03
CA PHE A 23 -6.56 -11.75 -2.90
C PHE A 23 -7.05 -12.23 -1.53
N ARG A 24 -8.30 -12.72 -1.43
CA ARG A 24 -8.86 -13.32 -0.21
C ARG A 24 -8.02 -14.47 0.37
N GLN A 25 -7.22 -15.14 -0.47
CA GLN A 25 -6.34 -16.22 -0.05
C GLN A 25 -5.24 -15.73 0.90
N VAL A 26 -4.76 -14.50 0.70
CA VAL A 26 -3.74 -13.87 1.55
C VAL A 26 -4.26 -13.73 2.98
N ALA A 27 -5.51 -13.29 3.15
CA ALA A 27 -6.15 -13.20 4.47
C ALA A 27 -6.30 -14.57 5.14
N ARG A 28 -6.60 -15.63 4.36
CA ARG A 28 -6.68 -17.00 4.86
C ARG A 28 -5.33 -17.50 5.39
N TRP A 29 -4.24 -17.22 4.68
CA TRP A 29 -2.90 -17.57 5.15
C TRP A 29 -2.47 -16.74 6.36
N ALA A 30 -2.80 -15.45 6.38
CA ALA A 30 -2.51 -14.56 7.50
C ALA A 30 -3.20 -14.98 8.81
N SER A 31 -4.40 -15.56 8.73
CA SER A 31 -5.12 -16.10 9.89
C SER A 31 -4.58 -17.45 10.39
N GLY A 32 -3.43 -17.92 9.87
CA GLY A 32 -2.79 -19.18 10.24
C GLY A 32 -3.38 -20.42 9.56
N SER A 33 -4.44 -20.27 8.77
CA SER A 33 -5.01 -21.39 8.02
C SER A 33 -4.14 -21.74 6.82
N ALA A 34 -3.75 -23.02 6.68
CA ALA A 34 -2.91 -23.50 5.59
C ALA A 34 -1.55 -22.78 5.45
N ALA A 35 -0.91 -22.38 6.56
CA ALA A 35 0.34 -21.60 6.55
C ALA A 35 1.50 -22.19 5.73
N HIS A 36 1.53 -23.52 5.52
CA HIS A 36 2.56 -24.20 4.73
C HIS A 36 2.28 -24.22 3.21
N GLU A 37 1.04 -23.98 2.81
CA GLU A 37 0.65 -23.88 1.39
C GLU A 37 1.47 -22.83 0.62
N PRO A 38 1.57 -21.56 1.08
CA PRO A 38 2.36 -20.55 0.38
C PRO A 38 3.85 -20.90 0.34
N VAL A 39 4.42 -21.54 1.37
CA VAL A 39 5.82 -22.02 1.35
C VAL A 39 6.02 -23.03 0.22
N ARG A 40 5.11 -24.01 0.09
CA ARG A 40 5.19 -25.01 -0.98
C ARG A 40 5.03 -24.39 -2.37
N LEU A 41 4.10 -23.44 -2.53
CA LEU A 41 3.92 -22.71 -3.79
C LEU A 41 5.22 -21.98 -4.18
N LEU A 42 5.81 -21.25 -3.25
CA LEU A 42 7.06 -20.50 -3.49
C LEU A 42 8.26 -21.42 -3.79
N ARG A 43 8.29 -22.66 -3.29
CA ARG A 43 9.36 -23.62 -3.58
C ARG A 43 9.25 -24.25 -4.97
N THR A 44 8.02 -24.43 -5.46
CA THR A 44 7.74 -25.28 -6.64
C THR A 44 7.42 -24.47 -7.88
N HIS A 45 6.92 -23.24 -7.71
CA HIS A 45 6.47 -22.45 -8.84
C HIS A 45 7.65 -21.80 -9.59
N PRO A 46 7.78 -21.98 -10.91
CA PRO A 46 8.96 -21.52 -11.67
C PRO A 46 9.12 -19.99 -11.70
N LYS A 47 8.03 -19.24 -11.50
CA LYS A 47 8.03 -17.77 -11.41
C LYS A 47 8.22 -17.25 -9.98
N ALA A 48 8.38 -18.12 -8.99
CA ALA A 48 8.62 -17.69 -7.62
C ALA A 48 9.99 -16.99 -7.51
N ALA A 49 10.06 -15.88 -6.78
CA ALA A 49 11.32 -15.20 -6.57
C ALA A 49 12.20 -16.06 -5.65
N SER A 50 13.47 -16.23 -6.03
CA SER A 50 14.41 -17.05 -5.28
C SER A 50 14.54 -16.57 -3.84
N GLY A 51 14.66 -17.50 -2.89
CA GLY A 51 14.83 -17.21 -1.47
C GLY A 51 13.54 -16.88 -0.70
N LEU A 52 12.44 -16.48 -1.36
CA LEU A 52 11.20 -16.13 -0.64
C LEU A 52 10.58 -17.29 0.12
N ALA A 53 10.73 -18.53 -0.38
CA ALA A 53 10.25 -19.71 0.34
C ALA A 53 10.98 -19.89 1.68
N GLY A 54 12.31 -19.77 1.70
CA GLY A 54 13.11 -19.87 2.92
C GLY A 54 12.90 -18.69 3.86
N LEU A 55 12.72 -17.48 3.30
CA LEU A 55 12.38 -16.29 4.07
C LEU A 55 11.02 -16.44 4.77
N LEU A 56 10.00 -16.93 4.06
CA LEU A 56 8.69 -17.20 4.62
C LEU A 56 8.75 -18.28 5.70
N GLU A 57 9.43 -19.39 5.44
CA GLU A 57 9.58 -20.46 6.41
C GLU A 57 10.29 -19.98 7.69
N SER A 58 11.40 -19.24 7.54
CA SER A 58 12.12 -18.62 8.65
C SER A 58 11.23 -17.68 9.47
N ALA A 59 10.42 -16.85 8.80
CA ALA A 59 9.49 -15.95 9.47
C ALA A 59 8.35 -16.70 10.19
N LEU A 60 7.88 -17.83 9.65
CA LEU A 60 6.83 -18.67 10.26
C LEU A 60 7.34 -19.51 11.44
N THR A 61 8.64 -19.84 11.47
CA THR A 61 9.29 -20.59 12.55
C THR A 61 10.07 -19.71 13.53
N ALA A 62 10.05 -18.38 13.35
CA ALA A 62 10.66 -17.43 14.29
C ALA A 62 9.97 -17.48 15.67
N TYR A 63 10.53 -16.74 16.64
CA TYR A 63 10.01 -16.65 18.01
C TYR A 63 8.47 -16.49 18.04
N PRO A 64 7.75 -17.36 18.78
CA PRO A 64 6.28 -17.40 18.77
C PRO A 64 5.64 -16.03 18.98
N GLU A 65 6.12 -15.26 19.96
CA GLU A 65 5.61 -13.92 20.28
C GLU A 65 5.74 -12.94 19.09
N ARG A 66 6.88 -12.94 18.39
CA ARG A 66 7.08 -12.05 17.23
C ARG A 66 6.17 -12.44 16.07
N ARG A 67 5.98 -13.74 15.85
CA ARG A 67 5.10 -14.28 14.81
C ARG A 67 3.64 -13.93 15.10
N GLU A 68 3.19 -14.13 16.34
CA GLU A 68 1.82 -13.84 16.76
C GLU A 68 1.48 -12.36 16.57
N VAL A 69 2.36 -11.46 17.01
CA VAL A 69 2.20 -10.01 16.79
C VAL A 69 2.16 -9.68 15.30
N ALA A 70 3.02 -10.28 14.48
CA ALA A 70 3.05 -10.04 13.03
C ALA A 70 1.78 -10.53 12.31
N GLN A 71 1.26 -11.69 12.72
CA GLN A 71 0.00 -12.23 12.22
C GLN A 71 -1.17 -11.34 12.64
N GLU A 72 -1.23 -10.92 13.90
CA GLU A 72 -2.28 -10.03 14.40
C GLU A 72 -2.32 -8.70 13.62
N LEU A 73 -1.15 -8.10 13.36
CA LEU A 73 -1.03 -6.89 12.55
C LEU A 73 -1.56 -7.12 11.13
N THR A 74 -1.22 -8.25 10.50
CA THR A 74 -1.66 -8.55 9.14
C THR A 74 -3.15 -8.83 9.07
N VAL A 75 -3.68 -9.65 9.99
CA VAL A 75 -5.12 -9.95 10.09
C VAL A 75 -5.92 -8.67 10.31
N ARG A 76 -5.42 -7.76 11.16
CA ARG A 76 -6.05 -6.46 11.41
C ARG A 76 -6.05 -5.59 10.16
N ALA A 77 -4.92 -5.50 9.45
CA ALA A 77 -4.81 -4.75 8.20
C ALA A 77 -5.75 -5.29 7.09
N LEU A 78 -6.01 -6.59 7.09
CA LEU A 78 -6.87 -7.27 6.12
C LEU A 78 -8.31 -7.48 6.61
N SER A 79 -8.67 -6.97 7.79
CA SER A 79 -9.98 -7.22 8.43
C SER A 79 -11.17 -6.76 7.58
N ALA A 80 -10.96 -5.76 6.72
CA ALA A 80 -11.95 -5.27 5.75
C ALA A 80 -12.45 -6.35 4.78
N LEU A 81 -11.63 -7.38 4.51
CA LEU A 81 -11.98 -8.50 3.65
C LEU A 81 -13.05 -9.43 4.27
N SER A 82 -13.48 -9.20 5.50
CA SER A 82 -14.70 -9.82 6.02
C SER A 82 -15.97 -9.35 5.28
N SER A 83 -15.95 -8.12 4.73
CA SER A 83 -17.04 -7.58 3.91
C SER A 83 -17.05 -8.21 2.51
N VAL A 84 -18.23 -8.64 2.04
CA VAL A 84 -18.42 -9.17 0.67
C VAL A 84 -18.02 -8.13 -0.37
N HIS A 85 -18.56 -6.90 -0.25
CA HIS A 85 -18.31 -5.82 -1.22
C HIS A 85 -16.82 -5.46 -1.35
N ILE A 86 -16.07 -5.48 -0.24
CA ILE A 86 -14.63 -5.20 -0.27
C ILE A 86 -13.86 -6.35 -0.93
N ARG A 87 -14.24 -7.61 -0.67
CA ARG A 87 -13.61 -8.76 -1.35
C ARG A 87 -13.83 -8.73 -2.86
N GLU A 88 -15.04 -8.36 -3.28
CA GLU A 88 -15.38 -8.23 -4.69
C GLU A 88 -14.59 -7.10 -5.33
N ALA A 89 -14.50 -5.92 -4.68
CA ALA A 89 -13.68 -4.81 -5.15
C ALA A 89 -12.18 -5.15 -5.24
N CYS A 90 -11.66 -6.02 -4.37
CA CYS A 90 -10.28 -6.50 -4.44
C CYS A 90 -10.06 -7.62 -5.47
N THR A 91 -11.08 -8.02 -6.22
CA THR A 91 -10.98 -9.01 -7.29
C THR A 91 -11.05 -8.30 -8.64
N ALA A 92 -9.96 -7.60 -8.98
CA ALA A 92 -9.87 -6.84 -10.22
C ALA A 92 -10.02 -7.75 -11.45
N ASN A 93 -10.88 -7.33 -12.37
CA ASN A 93 -10.94 -7.93 -13.70
C ASN A 93 -9.89 -7.28 -14.62
N ARG A 94 -9.70 -7.85 -15.83
CA ARG A 94 -8.70 -7.33 -16.79
C ARG A 94 -8.97 -5.89 -17.22
N SER A 95 -10.23 -5.47 -17.33
CA SER A 95 -10.57 -4.09 -17.67
C SER A 95 -10.25 -3.11 -16.54
N ASP A 96 -10.44 -3.50 -15.27
CA ASP A 96 -10.11 -2.65 -14.12
C ASP A 96 -8.60 -2.37 -14.07
N THR A 97 -7.78 -3.41 -14.28
CA THR A 97 -6.32 -3.26 -14.34
C THR A 97 -5.90 -2.36 -15.50
N ALA A 98 -6.45 -2.58 -16.70
CA ALA A 98 -6.14 -1.75 -17.86
C ALA A 98 -6.54 -0.29 -17.66
N ALA A 99 -7.70 -0.03 -17.03
CA ALA A 99 -8.15 1.32 -16.71
C ALA A 99 -7.22 2.01 -15.70
N LEU A 100 -6.78 1.31 -14.65
CA LEU A 100 -5.84 1.85 -13.66
C LEU A 100 -4.44 2.11 -14.23
N GLU A 101 -4.00 1.34 -15.22
CA GLU A 101 -2.69 1.55 -15.88
C GLU A 101 -2.71 2.68 -16.93
N SER A 102 -3.89 3.03 -17.44
CA SER A 102 -4.05 3.98 -18.56
C SER A 102 -4.61 5.33 -18.14
N PHE A 103 -5.35 5.44 -17.02
CA PHE A 103 -6.09 6.67 -16.67
C PHE A 103 -5.21 7.93 -16.71
N ALA A 104 -3.97 7.87 -16.22
CA ALA A 104 -3.08 9.02 -16.22
C ALA A 104 -2.71 9.49 -17.63
N ARG A 105 -2.53 8.57 -18.59
CA ARG A 105 -2.24 8.91 -19.99
C ARG A 105 -3.49 9.36 -20.75
N GLU A 106 -4.64 8.83 -20.38
CA GLU A 106 -5.92 9.12 -21.02
C GLU A 106 -6.61 10.37 -20.45
N GLY A 107 -6.00 11.06 -19.49
CA GLY A 107 -6.62 12.20 -18.80
C GLY A 107 -7.81 11.81 -17.92
N GLY A 108 -7.89 10.55 -17.51
CA GLY A 108 -8.89 10.02 -16.60
C GLY A 108 -8.69 10.52 -15.17
N THR A 109 -9.72 10.35 -14.35
CA THR A 109 -9.70 10.72 -12.92
C THR A 109 -9.99 9.51 -12.05
N LEU A 110 -9.14 9.26 -11.07
CA LEU A 110 -9.34 8.23 -10.05
C LEU A 110 -9.89 8.87 -8.77
N TYR A 111 -11.07 8.44 -8.35
CA TYR A 111 -11.68 8.84 -7.09
C TYR A 111 -11.43 7.77 -6.03
N LEU A 112 -10.76 8.14 -4.94
CA LEU A 112 -10.54 7.28 -3.78
C LEU A 112 -11.42 7.76 -2.64
N VAL A 113 -12.44 6.97 -2.28
CA VAL A 113 -13.41 7.33 -1.24
C VAL A 113 -13.32 6.33 -0.10
N GLY A 114 -13.20 6.83 1.12
CA GLY A 114 -13.14 6.02 2.33
C GLY A 114 -13.75 6.75 3.51
N GLU A 115 -14.15 5.97 4.51
CA GLU A 115 -14.55 6.52 5.81
C GLU A 115 -13.31 7.08 6.53
N PRO A 116 -13.34 8.34 6.98
CA PRO A 116 -12.26 8.90 7.78
C PRO A 116 -12.14 8.22 9.14
N ILE A 117 -10.98 7.65 9.45
CA ILE A 117 -10.71 6.95 10.71
C ILE A 117 -9.53 7.60 11.43
N GLU A 118 -9.78 8.14 12.63
CA GLU A 118 -8.75 8.82 13.43
C GLU A 118 -7.88 7.83 14.24
N ASP A 119 -8.46 6.73 14.74
CA ASP A 119 -7.72 5.66 15.41
C ASP A 119 -7.81 4.31 14.65
N PRO A 120 -6.94 4.07 13.66
CA PRO A 120 -6.94 2.83 12.91
C PRO A 120 -6.39 1.63 13.71
N ARG A 121 -5.86 1.84 14.92
CA ARG A 121 -5.29 0.73 15.69
C ARG A 121 -6.36 -0.25 16.14
N SER A 122 -7.60 0.19 16.36
CA SER A 122 -8.69 -0.68 16.80
C SER A 122 -9.49 -1.24 15.63
N ARG A 123 -9.88 -0.38 14.69
CA ARG A 123 -10.70 -0.74 13.52
C ARG A 123 -10.25 0.05 12.29
N PRO A 124 -9.27 -0.45 11.53
CA PRO A 124 -8.74 0.30 10.39
C PRO A 124 -9.71 0.33 9.18
N GLY A 125 -10.77 -0.46 9.17
CA GLY A 125 -11.70 -0.53 8.04
C GLY A 125 -10.95 -0.80 6.73
N ALA A 126 -11.36 -0.13 5.65
CA ALA A 126 -10.68 -0.21 4.35
C ALA A 126 -9.41 0.64 4.26
N MET A 127 -9.06 1.44 5.28
CA MET A 127 -7.93 2.38 5.26
C MET A 127 -6.62 1.72 4.78
N PRO A 128 -6.22 0.50 5.19
CA PRO A 128 -4.97 -0.10 4.73
C PRO A 128 -4.96 -0.38 3.21
N LEU A 129 -6.11 -0.77 2.65
CA LEU A 129 -6.27 -1.01 1.21
C LEU A 129 -6.27 0.31 0.43
N LEU A 130 -6.97 1.33 0.93
CA LEU A 130 -6.98 2.67 0.35
C LEU A 130 -5.59 3.31 0.39
N THR A 131 -4.88 3.14 1.51
CA THR A 131 -3.50 3.60 1.68
C THR A 131 -2.56 2.92 0.69
N ALA A 132 -2.70 1.60 0.52
CA ALA A 132 -1.91 0.83 -0.44
C ALA A 132 -2.18 1.29 -1.89
N LEU A 133 -3.46 1.50 -2.25
CA LEU A 133 -3.84 1.97 -3.58
C LEU A 133 -3.33 3.40 -3.84
N ALA A 134 -3.49 4.32 -2.88
CA ALA A 134 -2.94 5.68 -3.00
C ALA A 134 -1.42 5.67 -3.17
N ALA A 135 -0.71 4.86 -2.38
CA ALA A 135 0.74 4.70 -2.49
C ALA A 135 1.15 4.13 -3.86
N ASP A 136 0.42 3.13 -4.38
CA ASP A 136 0.70 2.55 -5.69
C ASP A 136 0.48 3.55 -6.83
N VAL A 137 -0.59 4.36 -6.77
CA VAL A 137 -0.87 5.41 -7.76
C VAL A 137 0.22 6.49 -7.76
N VAL A 138 0.65 6.94 -6.57
CA VAL A 138 1.77 7.89 -6.44
C VAL A 138 3.06 7.31 -7.02
N GLU A 139 3.36 6.06 -6.70
CA GLU A 139 4.55 5.38 -7.22
C GLU A 139 4.45 5.11 -8.74
N HIS A 140 3.25 4.84 -9.25
CA HIS A 140 2.98 4.69 -10.67
C HIS A 140 3.28 6.00 -11.41
N GLY A 141 2.75 7.13 -10.94
CA GLY A 141 3.04 8.45 -11.47
C GLY A 141 4.53 8.78 -11.44
N ARG A 142 5.21 8.49 -10.34
CA ARG A 142 6.66 8.69 -10.21
C ARG A 142 7.45 7.88 -11.23
N ARG A 143 7.08 6.61 -11.42
CA ARG A 143 7.69 5.72 -12.44
C ARG A 143 7.42 6.21 -13.86
N MET A 144 6.24 6.77 -14.12
CA MET A 144 5.92 7.37 -15.41
C MET A 144 6.75 8.63 -15.67
N ALA A 145 6.85 9.54 -14.69
CA ALA A 145 7.68 10.74 -14.77
C ALA A 145 9.15 10.38 -15.07
N ALA A 146 9.70 9.42 -14.34
CA ALA A 146 11.10 8.99 -14.50
C ALA A 146 11.41 8.35 -15.87
N ARG A 147 10.39 7.84 -16.58
CA ARG A 147 10.53 7.29 -17.94
C ARG A 147 10.22 8.32 -19.04
N SER A 148 9.72 9.50 -18.67
CA SER A 148 9.47 10.60 -19.59
C SER A 148 10.78 11.24 -20.02
N THR A 149 10.85 11.73 -21.25
CA THR A 149 12.04 12.39 -21.82
C THR A 149 12.49 13.57 -20.97
N ASP A 150 11.54 14.33 -20.42
CA ASP A 150 11.80 15.54 -19.63
C ASP A 150 11.85 15.25 -18.11
N GLY A 151 11.76 13.98 -17.71
CA GLY A 151 11.71 13.58 -16.29
C GLY A 151 10.43 13.99 -15.56
N ARG A 152 9.41 14.43 -16.32
CA ARG A 152 8.15 15.01 -15.83
C ARG A 152 6.95 14.38 -16.54
N LEU A 153 5.85 14.24 -15.80
CA LEU A 153 4.56 13.88 -16.37
C LEU A 153 3.97 15.01 -17.21
N ASP A 154 3.62 14.68 -18.45
CA ASP A 154 2.82 15.51 -19.35
C ASP A 154 1.82 14.60 -20.11
N PRO A 155 0.51 14.70 -19.84
CA PRO A 155 -0.15 15.66 -18.96
C PRO A 155 0.17 15.44 -17.47
N PRO A 156 0.11 16.49 -16.63
CA PRO A 156 0.35 16.37 -15.19
C PRO A 156 -0.78 15.62 -14.48
N MET A 157 -0.44 14.88 -13.43
CA MET A 157 -1.39 14.15 -12.58
C MET A 157 -1.56 14.89 -11.24
N THR A 158 -2.62 15.68 -11.10
CA THR A 158 -2.91 16.41 -9.86
C THR A 158 -3.49 15.48 -8.79
N LEU A 159 -2.93 15.53 -7.58
CA LEU A 159 -3.42 14.78 -6.42
C LEU A 159 -4.15 15.71 -5.46
N VAL A 160 -5.48 15.55 -5.36
CA VAL A 160 -6.31 16.24 -4.37
C VAL A 160 -6.60 15.26 -3.24
N LEU A 161 -5.97 15.49 -2.10
CA LEU A 161 -5.89 14.57 -0.97
C LEU A 161 -6.64 15.15 0.22
N ASP A 162 -7.97 14.98 0.23
CA ASP A 162 -8.82 15.42 1.32
C ASP A 162 -8.77 14.45 2.51
N ASP A 163 -8.53 15.01 3.70
CA ASP A 163 -8.42 14.29 4.97
C ASP A 163 -7.52 13.04 4.92
N VAL A 164 -6.41 13.14 4.18
CA VAL A 164 -5.57 11.99 3.82
C VAL A 164 -4.97 11.29 5.04
N ALA A 165 -4.78 12.00 6.16
CA ALA A 165 -4.33 11.42 7.41
C ALA A 165 -5.32 10.43 8.05
N ALA A 166 -6.62 10.58 7.76
CA ALA A 166 -7.70 9.72 8.25
C ALA A 166 -8.25 8.77 7.18
N VAL A 167 -8.04 9.05 5.88
CA VAL A 167 -8.55 8.20 4.78
C VAL A 167 -7.48 7.25 4.22
N ALA A 168 -6.30 7.76 3.87
CA ALA A 168 -5.26 7.00 3.17
C ALA A 168 -3.85 7.52 3.51
N PRO A 169 -3.36 7.33 4.75
CA PRO A 169 -2.10 7.91 5.22
C PRO A 169 -0.87 7.16 4.64
N PHE A 170 -0.53 7.42 3.38
CA PHE A 170 0.61 6.77 2.71
C PHE A 170 1.95 7.41 3.09
N PRO A 171 3.03 6.62 3.23
CA PRO A 171 4.31 7.11 3.74
C PRO A 171 5.03 8.08 2.79
N GLN A 172 4.77 8.00 1.49
CA GLN A 172 5.43 8.82 0.46
C GLN A 172 4.92 10.27 0.40
N LEU A 173 3.87 10.64 1.16
CA LEU A 173 3.25 11.97 1.10
C LEU A 173 4.26 13.13 1.26
N PRO A 174 5.23 13.08 2.18
CA PRO A 174 6.20 14.16 2.34
C PRO A 174 7.12 14.33 1.12
N GLU A 175 7.59 13.22 0.53
CA GLU A 175 8.39 13.28 -0.70
C GLU A 175 7.55 13.81 -1.88
N LEU A 176 6.28 13.42 -1.95
CA LEU A 176 5.34 13.92 -2.94
C LEU A 176 5.16 15.44 -2.81
N LEU A 177 4.98 15.97 -1.60
CA LEU A 177 4.88 17.41 -1.38
C LEU A 177 6.17 18.15 -1.74
N ALA A 178 7.34 17.54 -1.49
CA ALA A 178 8.63 18.16 -1.75
C ALA A 178 9.03 18.18 -3.25
N THR A 179 8.68 17.13 -4.00
CA THR A 179 9.21 16.91 -5.36
C THR A 179 8.13 16.71 -6.43
N GLY A 180 6.86 16.58 -6.02
CA GLY A 180 5.75 16.25 -6.92
C GLY A 180 5.56 17.28 -8.01
N GLU A 181 5.61 18.57 -7.70
CA GLU A 181 5.41 19.64 -8.69
C GLU A 181 6.42 19.56 -9.84
N ALA A 182 7.70 19.39 -9.53
CA ALA A 182 8.77 19.23 -10.53
C ALA A 182 8.58 17.98 -11.41
N ARG A 183 7.94 16.93 -10.87
CA ARG A 183 7.63 15.68 -11.58
C ARG A 183 6.28 15.71 -12.32
N GLY A 184 5.54 16.83 -12.29
CA GLY A 184 4.21 16.92 -12.91
C GLY A 184 3.13 16.24 -12.09
N MET A 185 3.33 16.16 -10.77
CA MET A 185 2.44 15.55 -9.78
C MET A 185 2.12 16.55 -8.65
N PRO A 186 1.50 17.72 -8.96
CA PRO A 186 1.17 18.69 -7.93
C PRO A 186 0.17 18.09 -6.94
N ALA A 187 0.39 18.31 -5.64
CA ALA A 187 -0.45 17.76 -4.58
C ALA A 187 -1.08 18.87 -3.73
N LEU A 188 -2.40 18.82 -3.58
CA LEU A 188 -3.16 19.62 -2.62
C LEU A 188 -3.59 18.70 -1.49
N VAL A 189 -3.10 18.98 -0.28
CA VAL A 189 -3.34 18.14 0.90
C VAL A 189 -4.16 18.91 1.92
N LEU A 190 -5.31 18.36 2.30
CA LEU A 190 -6.17 18.91 3.34
C LEU A 190 -6.09 18.00 4.56
N LEU A 191 -5.81 18.61 5.71
CA LEU A 191 -5.74 17.94 7.01
C LEU A 191 -6.69 18.65 7.97
N ARG A 192 -7.35 17.90 8.87
CA ARG A 192 -8.23 18.50 9.89
C ARG A 192 -7.45 19.28 10.94
N SER A 193 -6.21 18.86 11.21
CA SER A 193 -5.34 19.51 12.16
C SER A 193 -3.86 19.28 11.86
N ARG A 194 -3.00 20.15 12.41
CA ARG A 194 -1.54 19.99 12.31
C ARG A 194 -1.06 18.75 13.06
N GLU A 195 -1.78 18.38 14.12
CA GLU A 195 -1.50 17.23 14.99
C GLU A 195 -1.66 15.92 14.22
N GLN A 196 -2.65 15.80 13.32
CA GLN A 196 -2.79 14.64 12.44
C GLN A 196 -1.55 14.46 11.56
N GLY A 197 -1.07 15.55 10.93
CA GLY A 197 0.13 15.53 10.10
C GLY A 197 1.36 15.09 10.90
N ARG A 198 1.56 15.68 12.09
CA ARG A 198 2.64 15.31 13.01
C ARG A 198 2.53 13.87 13.52
N ALA A 199 1.31 13.35 13.73
CA ALA A 199 1.12 11.99 14.20
C ALA A 199 1.52 10.94 13.15
N ARG A 200 1.23 11.23 11.87
CA ARG A 200 1.45 10.31 10.73
C ARG A 200 2.84 10.43 10.10
N TRP A 201 3.36 11.65 9.90
CA TRP A 201 4.61 11.90 9.16
C TRP A 201 5.64 12.63 10.04
N ARG A 202 6.06 11.97 11.12
CA ARG A 202 6.96 12.53 12.15
C ARG A 202 8.34 12.95 11.64
N GLU A 203 8.91 12.19 10.70
CA GLU A 203 10.31 12.38 10.30
C GLU A 203 10.49 13.38 9.15
N ALA A 204 9.49 13.53 8.28
CA ALA A 204 9.65 14.17 6.97
C ALA A 204 9.01 15.56 6.81
N LEU A 205 8.34 16.09 7.84
CA LEU A 205 7.85 17.48 7.87
C LEU A 205 8.78 18.38 8.70
N HIS A 206 10.10 18.27 8.49
CA HIS A 206 11.02 19.30 8.97
C HIS A 206 10.72 20.59 8.21
N THR A 207 10.22 21.58 8.94
CA THR A 207 10.02 22.94 8.43
C THR A 207 11.39 23.45 7.96
N PRO A 208 11.53 24.03 6.75
CA PRO A 208 12.80 24.68 6.40
C PRO A 208 13.10 25.73 7.47
N ALA A 209 14.32 25.70 8.01
CA ALA A 209 14.77 26.67 8.99
C ALA A 209 14.52 28.09 8.43
N PRO A 210 14.04 29.06 9.24
CA PRO A 210 13.96 30.44 8.80
C PRO A 210 15.37 30.86 8.39
N GLY A 211 15.52 31.25 7.13
CA GLY A 211 16.78 31.71 6.57
C GLY A 211 17.39 32.78 7.46
N ILE A 212 18.62 32.55 7.89
CA ILE A 212 19.44 33.55 8.55
C ILE A 212 19.92 34.47 7.42
N GLY A 213 19.55 35.75 7.50
CA GLY A 213 20.04 36.81 6.62
C GLY A 213 21.52 37.11 6.82
#